data_AF-A0A7G5EBM2-F1
#
_entry.id   AF-A0A7G5EBM2-F1
#
_cell.length_a   1.000
_cell.length_b   1.000
_cell.length_c   1.000
_cell.angle_alpha   90.00
_cell.angle_beta   90.00
_cell.angle_gamma   90.00
#
_symmetry.space_group_name_H-M   'P 1'
#
loop_
_entity.id
_entity.type
_entity.pdbx_description
1 polymer ?
#
loop_
_entity_poly.entity_id
_entity_poly.type
_entity_poly.pdbx_seq_one_letter_code
_entity_poly.pdbx_strand_id
1 'polypeptide(L)'
;MKKKKLSQSADYVPHPRYGSEPIPSDVKGVSTETILRSHWSYRSSDIFPESVLMADTSKQHFNVFPRECYVDMRKTCRNCQRPFIFFAAEQKHWFEVLQFYVDADCVHCPECRVQRTAAKRAFQRYSSLILLANPTQDELQQLVDAAALLHAQGTLKSRERLGQLKNAALRLIPDYPGTLALVEALRNQDAFPATEEGD
;
A
#
# COMPACT_ATOMS: atom_id res chain seq x y z
N MET A 1 -32.70 16.13 8.86
CA MET A 1 -31.57 15.19 8.68
C MET A 1 -30.42 15.64 9.60
N LYS A 2 -30.06 14.83 10.58
CA LYS A 2 -29.12 15.19 11.66
C LYS A 2 -27.69 15.25 11.13
N LYS A 3 -27.03 16.41 11.24
CA LYS A 3 -25.59 16.59 11.02
C LYS A 3 -24.83 15.74 12.05
N LYS A 4 -24.18 14.66 11.61
CA LYS A 4 -23.27 13.89 12.45
C LYS A 4 -21.95 14.67 12.50
N LYS A 5 -21.69 15.36 13.61
CA LYS A 5 -20.36 15.92 13.92
C LYS A 5 -19.35 14.78 13.87
N LEU A 6 -18.48 14.75 12.87
CA LEU A 6 -17.26 13.93 12.88
C LEU A 6 -16.27 14.58 13.85
N SER A 7 -16.45 14.33 15.14
CA SER A 7 -15.46 14.65 16.18
C SER A 7 -15.23 13.43 17.07
N GLN A 8 -14.95 12.29 16.44
CA GLN A 8 -14.17 11.24 17.07
C GLN A 8 -12.82 11.28 16.40
N SER A 9 -11.76 11.47 17.18
CA SER A 9 -10.37 11.34 16.76
C SER A 9 -10.16 9.93 16.23
N ALA A 10 -10.45 9.72 14.95
CA ALA A 10 -10.15 8.48 14.29
C ALA A 10 -8.62 8.40 14.20
N ASP A 11 -8.06 7.32 14.73
CA ASP A 11 -6.64 7.01 14.61
C ASP A 11 -6.35 6.64 13.15
N TYR A 12 -6.07 7.65 12.32
CA TYR A 12 -5.76 7.48 10.92
C TYR A 12 -4.33 6.97 10.75
N VAL A 13 -4.14 6.04 9.81
CA VAL A 13 -2.80 5.60 9.42
C VAL A 13 -1.96 6.82 9.00
N PRO A 14 -0.79 7.06 9.61
CA PRO A 14 0.01 8.24 9.32
C PRO A 14 0.55 8.20 7.89
N HIS A 15 0.37 9.31 7.17
CA HIS A 15 0.98 9.51 5.88
C HIS A 15 2.40 10.07 6.06
N PRO A 16 3.43 9.51 5.39
CA PRO A 16 4.84 9.86 5.61
C PRO A 16 5.16 11.34 5.37
N ARG A 17 4.33 12.03 4.55
CA ARG A 17 4.50 13.45 4.22
C ARG A 17 3.50 14.39 4.89
N TYR A 18 2.31 13.89 5.23
CA TYR A 18 1.16 14.74 5.56
C TYR A 18 0.62 14.49 6.98
N GLY A 19 1.16 13.50 7.69
CA GLY A 19 0.69 13.15 9.03
C GLY A 19 -0.62 12.37 8.99
N SER A 20 -1.39 12.48 10.07
CA SER A 20 -2.60 11.69 10.33
C SER A 20 -3.87 12.54 10.47
N GLU A 21 -3.79 13.84 10.19
CA GLU A 21 -4.92 14.77 10.34
C GLU A 21 -5.20 15.48 9.02
N PRO A 22 -6.47 15.84 8.71
CA PRO A 22 -6.79 16.65 7.55
C PRO A 22 -6.02 17.98 7.58
N ILE A 23 -5.58 18.45 6.41
CA ILE A 23 -4.79 19.68 6.28
C ILE A 23 -5.69 20.78 5.70
N PRO A 24 -6.10 21.77 6.50
CA PRO A 24 -6.83 22.92 5.99
C PRO A 24 -6.01 23.67 4.94
N SER A 25 -6.69 24.18 3.93
CA SER A 25 -6.13 25.01 2.87
C SER A 25 -6.42 26.49 3.12
N ASP A 26 -5.63 27.37 2.49
CA ASP A 26 -5.89 28.81 2.48
C ASP A 26 -6.93 29.24 1.43
N VAL A 27 -7.48 28.29 0.66
CA VAL A 27 -8.45 28.58 -0.40
C VAL A 27 -9.80 28.98 0.21
N LYS A 28 -10.25 30.21 -0.09
CA LYS A 28 -11.51 30.78 0.42
C LYS A 28 -12.58 30.83 -0.68
N GLY A 29 -13.83 30.82 -0.27
CA GLY A 29 -14.98 31.07 -1.15
C GLY A 29 -15.48 29.85 -1.94
N VAL A 30 -14.86 28.69 -1.79
CA VAL A 30 -15.35 27.44 -2.39
C VAL A 30 -16.38 26.81 -1.45
N SER A 31 -17.62 26.71 -1.91
CA SER A 31 -18.69 26.07 -1.13
C SER A 31 -18.56 24.55 -1.18
N THR A 32 -19.06 23.86 -0.14
CA THR A 32 -19.13 22.38 -0.16
C THR A 32 -19.95 21.86 -1.34
N GLU A 33 -21.00 22.57 -1.76
CA GLU A 33 -21.79 22.19 -2.94
C GLU A 33 -20.96 22.28 -4.24
N THR A 34 -20.10 23.28 -4.37
CA THR A 34 -19.15 23.39 -5.48
C THR A 34 -18.19 22.20 -5.50
N ILE A 35 -17.64 21.83 -4.33
CA ILE A 35 -16.76 20.65 -4.20
C ILE A 35 -17.50 19.39 -4.63
N LEU A 36 -18.71 19.16 -4.14
CA LEU A 36 -19.50 17.96 -4.49
C LEU A 36 -19.89 17.87 -5.97
N ARG A 37 -19.91 19.01 -6.69
CA ARG A 37 -20.14 19.06 -8.15
C ARG A 37 -18.86 18.85 -8.96
N SER A 38 -17.69 19.14 -8.39
CA SER A 38 -16.41 19.04 -9.10
C SER A 38 -16.03 17.63 -9.54
N HIS A 39 -16.57 16.60 -8.86
CA HIS A 39 -16.41 15.21 -9.28
C HIS A 39 -17.52 14.30 -8.75
N TRP A 40 -17.98 13.36 -9.58
CA TRP A 40 -19.07 12.44 -9.24
C TRP A 40 -18.82 11.64 -7.96
N SER A 41 -17.56 11.26 -7.72
CA SER A 41 -17.18 10.43 -6.56
C SER A 41 -17.31 11.16 -5.22
N TYR A 42 -17.34 12.50 -5.20
CA TYR A 42 -17.37 13.25 -3.93
C TYR A 42 -18.73 13.14 -3.23
N ARG A 43 -19.82 12.89 -3.97
CA ARG A 43 -21.17 12.74 -3.39
C ARG A 43 -21.32 11.52 -2.47
N SER A 44 -20.50 10.49 -2.68
CA SER A 44 -20.51 9.25 -1.90
C SER A 44 -19.30 9.11 -0.97
N SER A 45 -18.43 10.12 -0.91
CA SER A 45 -17.19 10.08 -0.12
C SER A 45 -17.30 10.92 1.15
N ASP A 46 -16.60 10.50 2.21
CA ASP A 46 -16.42 11.28 3.44
C ASP A 46 -15.26 12.26 3.22
N ILE A 47 -15.59 13.54 3.00
CA ILE A 47 -14.66 14.61 2.59
C ILE A 47 -14.44 15.61 3.72
N PHE A 48 -13.30 16.30 3.70
CA PHE A 48 -12.98 17.44 4.57
C PHE A 48 -12.94 18.73 3.73
N PRO A 49 -14.05 19.48 3.60
CA PRO A 49 -14.15 20.63 2.69
C PRO A 49 -13.12 21.75 2.94
N GLU A 50 -12.64 21.90 4.17
CA GLU A 50 -11.63 22.87 4.58
C GLU A 50 -10.26 22.66 3.91
N SER A 51 -9.99 21.46 3.42
CA SER A 51 -8.71 21.07 2.79
C SER A 51 -8.65 21.32 1.28
N VAL A 52 -9.61 22.08 0.74
CA VAL A 52 -9.78 22.23 -0.71
C VAL A 52 -8.56 22.81 -1.43
N LEU A 53 -8.09 22.12 -2.46
CA LEU A 53 -7.05 22.59 -3.36
C LEU A 53 -7.60 22.71 -4.78
N MET A 54 -7.31 23.81 -5.45
CA MET A 54 -7.68 23.99 -6.85
C MET A 54 -6.82 23.10 -7.75
N ALA A 55 -7.47 22.45 -8.70
CA ALA A 55 -6.81 21.59 -9.66
C ALA A 55 -6.40 22.38 -10.91
N ASP A 56 -5.33 21.93 -11.55
CA ASP A 56 -4.95 22.34 -12.90
C ASP A 56 -5.45 21.28 -13.88
N THR A 57 -6.64 21.50 -14.44
CA THR A 57 -7.31 20.53 -15.31
C THR A 57 -6.54 20.27 -16.61
N SER A 58 -5.68 21.21 -17.04
CA SER A 58 -4.83 21.04 -18.22
C SER A 58 -3.76 19.97 -18.05
N LYS A 59 -3.45 19.60 -16.81
CA LYS A 59 -2.47 18.57 -16.45
C LYS A 59 -3.10 17.21 -16.14
N GLN A 60 -4.41 17.05 -16.30
CA GLN A 60 -5.08 15.81 -15.90
C GLN A 60 -5.30 14.86 -17.08
N HIS A 61 -5.17 13.56 -16.82
CA HIS A 61 -5.67 12.51 -17.69
C HIS A 61 -7.10 12.11 -17.28
N PHE A 62 -8.08 12.30 -18.18
CA PHE A 62 -9.47 11.96 -17.92
C PHE A 62 -10.19 11.51 -19.19
N ASN A 63 -11.21 10.66 -19.03
CA ASN A 63 -12.02 10.18 -20.15
C ASN A 63 -13.25 11.05 -20.39
N VAL A 64 -13.93 11.47 -19.33
CA VAL A 64 -15.23 12.18 -19.43
C VAL A 64 -15.09 13.65 -19.03
N PHE A 65 -14.64 13.92 -17.81
CA PHE A 65 -14.43 15.28 -17.31
C PHE A 65 -13.31 15.33 -16.26
N PRO A 66 -12.62 16.46 -16.12
CA PRO A 66 -11.58 16.64 -15.12
C PRO A 66 -12.15 16.82 -13.71
N ARG A 67 -11.29 16.73 -12.69
CA ARG A 67 -11.60 17.19 -11.33
C ARG A 67 -11.24 18.66 -11.21
N GLU A 68 -12.18 19.53 -10.86
CA GLU A 68 -11.91 20.97 -10.71
C GLU A 68 -11.19 21.33 -9.40
N CYS A 69 -11.35 20.50 -8.38
CA CYS A 69 -10.67 20.65 -7.09
C CYS A 69 -10.40 19.29 -6.45
N TYR A 70 -9.52 19.29 -5.45
CA TYR A 70 -9.21 18.15 -4.61
C TYR A 70 -9.53 18.50 -3.15
N VAL A 71 -9.93 17.50 -2.38
CA VAL A 71 -10.19 17.61 -0.94
C VAL A 71 -9.67 16.36 -0.26
N ASP A 72 -9.15 16.49 0.96
CA ASP A 72 -8.84 15.36 1.81
C ASP A 72 -10.08 14.48 1.94
N MET A 73 -9.87 13.17 1.79
CA MET A 73 -10.92 12.17 1.84
C MET A 73 -10.59 11.12 2.88
N ARG A 74 -11.53 10.82 3.77
CA ARG A 74 -11.44 9.63 4.60
C ARG A 74 -11.71 8.39 3.74
N LYS A 75 -10.80 7.42 3.84
CA LYS A 75 -10.86 6.12 3.17
C LYS A 75 -10.62 5.00 4.19
N THR A 76 -11.04 3.79 3.83
CA THR A 76 -10.75 2.56 4.60
C THR A 76 -9.80 1.68 3.79
N CYS A 77 -8.68 1.27 4.38
CA CYS A 77 -7.71 0.44 3.67
C CYS A 77 -8.29 -0.95 3.40
N ARG A 78 -8.35 -1.37 2.13
CA ARG A 78 -8.84 -2.70 1.75
C ARG A 78 -8.02 -3.86 2.34
N ASN A 79 -6.78 -3.63 2.78
CA ASN A 79 -5.91 -4.68 3.32
C ASN A 79 -6.00 -4.76 4.85
N CYS A 80 -5.60 -3.69 5.56
CA CYS A 80 -5.55 -3.69 7.02
C CYS A 80 -6.81 -3.14 7.69
N GLN A 81 -7.83 -2.72 6.92
CA GLN A 81 -9.10 -2.17 7.40
C GLN A 81 -9.00 -0.90 8.27
N ARG A 82 -7.80 -0.37 8.50
CA ARG A 82 -7.60 0.88 9.22
C ARG A 82 -8.06 2.07 8.36
N PRO A 83 -8.66 3.11 8.99
CA PRO A 83 -8.98 4.34 8.29
C PRO A 83 -7.70 5.10 7.94
N PHE A 84 -7.70 5.80 6.81
CA PHE A 84 -6.60 6.69 6.41
C PHE A 84 -7.15 7.85 5.58
N ILE A 85 -6.34 8.89 5.41
CA ILE A 85 -6.71 10.06 4.61
C ILE A 85 -6.03 9.96 3.24
N PHE A 86 -6.80 10.09 2.17
CA PHE A 86 -6.28 10.37 0.83
C PHE A 86 -6.24 11.88 0.64
N PHE A 87 -5.07 12.47 0.87
CA PHE A 87 -4.89 13.91 0.95
C PHE A 87 -5.13 14.61 -0.38
N ALA A 88 -5.64 15.84 -0.36
CA ALA A 88 -5.81 16.71 -1.52
C ALA A 88 -4.47 16.96 -2.23
N ALA A 89 -3.41 17.18 -1.46
CA ALA A 89 -2.05 17.33 -2.00
C ALA A 89 -1.54 16.02 -2.64
N GLU A 90 -1.91 14.86 -2.08
CA GLU A 90 -1.60 13.55 -2.68
C GLU A 90 -2.34 13.36 -4.01
N GLN A 91 -3.64 13.65 -4.04
CA GLN A 91 -4.46 13.63 -5.25
C GLN A 91 -3.88 14.51 -6.35
N LYS A 92 -3.55 15.77 -6.02
CA LYS A 92 -2.94 16.71 -6.96
C LYS A 92 -1.66 16.13 -7.58
N HIS A 93 -0.80 15.53 -6.76
CA HIS A 93 0.41 14.88 -7.26
C HIS A 93 0.10 13.66 -8.16
N TRP A 94 -0.84 12.80 -7.76
CA TRP A 94 -1.22 11.62 -8.54
C TRP A 94 -1.74 11.98 -9.93
N PHE A 95 -2.63 12.96 -10.00
CA PHE A 95 -3.34 13.27 -11.24
C PHE A 95 -2.58 14.27 -12.13
N GLU A 96 -1.88 15.25 -11.56
CA GLU A 96 -1.19 16.29 -12.34
C GLU A 96 0.29 15.99 -12.60
N VAL A 97 0.94 15.16 -11.77
CA VAL A 97 2.38 14.86 -11.91
C VAL A 97 2.60 13.43 -12.35
N LEU A 98 1.99 12.45 -11.67
CA LEU A 98 2.09 11.05 -12.06
C LEU A 98 1.16 10.67 -13.22
N GLN A 99 0.29 11.59 -13.64
CA GLN A 99 -0.60 11.44 -14.79
C GLN A 99 -1.52 10.20 -14.69
N PHE A 100 -1.88 9.81 -13.47
CA PHE A 100 -2.93 8.82 -13.26
C PHE A 100 -4.27 9.37 -13.72
N TYR A 101 -5.14 8.50 -14.23
CA TYR A 101 -6.50 8.90 -14.58
C TYR A 101 -7.23 9.44 -13.35
N VAL A 102 -8.00 10.52 -13.50
CA VAL A 102 -8.74 11.16 -12.40
C VAL A 102 -9.75 10.24 -11.71
N ASP A 103 -10.16 9.15 -12.36
CA ASP A 103 -11.03 8.12 -11.78
C ASP A 103 -10.27 7.07 -10.94
N ALA A 104 -8.94 7.12 -10.90
CA ALA A 104 -8.14 6.20 -10.08
C ALA A 104 -8.41 6.44 -8.59
N ASP A 105 -8.67 5.35 -7.85
CA ASP A 105 -8.99 5.43 -6.43
C ASP A 105 -7.85 4.93 -5.54
N CYS A 106 -7.65 5.62 -4.41
CA CYS A 106 -6.71 5.22 -3.39
C CYS A 106 -7.39 4.26 -2.40
N VAL A 107 -7.27 2.96 -2.64
CA VAL A 107 -7.93 1.90 -1.86
C VAL A 107 -7.06 1.27 -0.76
N HIS A 108 -5.79 1.67 -0.66
CA HIS A 108 -4.84 1.18 0.34
C HIS A 108 -4.17 2.33 1.06
N CYS A 109 -3.96 2.19 2.38
CA CYS A 109 -3.21 3.16 3.17
C CYS A 109 -1.71 3.20 2.77
N PRO A 110 -0.97 4.26 3.12
CA PRO A 110 0.44 4.43 2.75
C PRO A 110 1.32 3.23 3.10
N GLU A 111 1.20 2.71 4.32
CA GLU A 111 1.97 1.54 4.78
C GLU A 111 1.69 0.30 3.91
N CYS A 112 0.41 0.01 3.63
CA CYS A 112 0.05 -1.12 2.76
C CYS A 112 0.47 -0.91 1.31
N ARG A 113 0.50 0.33 0.79
CA ARG A 113 1.03 0.62 -0.55
C ARG A 113 2.53 0.32 -0.64
N VAL A 114 3.30 0.67 0.39
CA VAL A 114 4.74 0.34 0.48
C VAL A 114 4.94 -1.17 0.53
N GLN A 115 4.23 -1.88 1.41
CA GLN A 115 4.33 -3.34 1.53
C GLN A 115 3.95 -4.06 0.23
N ARG A 116 2.91 -3.62 -0.47
CA ARG A 116 2.51 -4.18 -1.78
C ARG A 116 3.55 -3.92 -2.86
N THR A 117 4.16 -2.74 -2.89
CA THR A 117 5.24 -2.44 -3.84
C THR A 117 6.46 -3.31 -3.57
N ALA A 118 6.83 -3.47 -2.29
CA ALA A 118 7.90 -4.38 -1.88
C ALA A 118 7.60 -5.83 -2.27
N ALA A 119 6.37 -6.30 -2.02
CA ALA A 119 5.89 -7.62 -2.41
C ALA A 119 6.03 -7.86 -3.92
N LYS A 120 5.57 -6.91 -4.73
CA LYS A 120 5.64 -7.00 -6.19
C LYS A 120 7.08 -7.09 -6.67
N ARG A 121 7.97 -6.25 -6.14
CA ARG A 121 9.41 -6.26 -6.48
C ARG A 121 10.08 -7.56 -6.05
N ALA A 122 9.77 -8.05 -4.84
CA ALA A 122 10.26 -9.33 -4.34
C ALA A 122 9.78 -10.49 -5.23
N PHE A 123 8.50 -10.49 -5.63
CA PHE A 123 7.96 -11.51 -6.53
C PHE A 123 8.67 -11.51 -7.89
N GLN A 124 8.88 -10.34 -8.49
CA GLN A 124 9.62 -10.22 -9.74
C GLN A 124 11.03 -10.78 -9.62
N ARG A 125 11.77 -10.38 -8.57
CA ARG A 125 13.12 -10.86 -8.29
C ARG A 125 13.17 -12.37 -8.02
N TYR A 126 12.25 -12.89 -7.21
CA TYR A 126 12.12 -14.32 -6.95
C TYR A 126 11.88 -15.09 -8.26
N SER A 127 10.94 -14.62 -9.08
CA SER A 127 10.57 -15.27 -10.34
C SER A 127 11.71 -15.30 -11.36
N SER A 128 12.56 -14.27 -11.40
CA SER A 128 13.71 -14.24 -12.31
C SER A 128 14.86 -15.12 -11.82
N LEU A 129 15.12 -15.14 -10.51
CA LEU A 129 16.30 -15.80 -9.95
C LEU A 129 16.10 -17.30 -9.70
N ILE A 130 14.88 -17.74 -9.42
CA ILE A 130 14.60 -19.16 -9.15
C ILE A 130 14.84 -20.08 -10.36
N LEU A 131 14.90 -19.51 -11.57
CA LEU A 131 15.14 -20.23 -12.82
C LEU A 131 16.63 -20.36 -13.16
N LEU A 132 17.51 -19.66 -12.43
CA LEU A 132 18.95 -19.72 -12.67
C LEU A 132 19.49 -21.07 -12.20
N ALA A 133 20.15 -21.80 -13.09
CA ALA A 133 20.78 -23.08 -12.75
C ALA A 133 21.96 -22.91 -11.77
N ASN A 134 22.73 -21.82 -11.92
CA ASN A 134 23.91 -21.52 -11.11
C ASN A 134 23.91 -20.03 -10.73
N PRO A 135 23.11 -19.60 -9.75
CA PRO A 135 23.13 -18.22 -9.28
C PRO A 135 24.48 -17.89 -8.64
N THR A 136 24.97 -16.68 -8.88
CA THR A 136 26.07 -16.09 -8.12
C THR A 136 25.70 -15.94 -6.64
N GLN A 137 26.69 -15.66 -5.81
CA GLN A 137 26.46 -15.46 -4.38
C GLN A 137 25.48 -14.30 -4.10
N ASP A 138 25.61 -13.18 -4.84
CA ASP A 138 24.72 -12.02 -4.72
C ASP A 138 23.29 -12.35 -5.18
N GLU A 139 23.15 -13.07 -6.29
CA GLU A 139 21.85 -13.54 -6.78
C GLU A 139 21.17 -14.50 -5.79
N LEU A 140 21.95 -15.38 -5.15
CA LEU A 140 21.40 -16.26 -4.12
C LEU A 140 20.93 -15.48 -2.88
N GLN A 141 21.68 -14.46 -2.45
CA GLN A 141 21.26 -13.56 -1.37
C GLN A 141 19.94 -12.86 -1.72
N GLN A 142 19.88 -12.26 -2.92
CA GLN A 142 18.68 -11.61 -3.45
C GLN A 142 17.47 -12.55 -3.54
N LEU A 143 17.69 -13.81 -3.92
CA LEU A 143 16.65 -14.84 -3.96
C LEU A 143 16.14 -15.21 -2.56
N VAL A 144 17.05 -15.35 -1.58
CA VAL A 144 16.71 -15.62 -0.19
C VAL A 144 15.87 -14.49 0.41
N ASP A 145 16.30 -13.24 0.25
CA ASP A 145 15.56 -12.07 0.73
C ASP A 145 14.16 -11.99 0.13
N ALA A 146 14.06 -12.19 -1.19
CA ALA A 146 12.79 -12.18 -1.89
C ALA A 146 11.86 -13.30 -1.39
N ALA A 147 12.38 -14.52 -1.22
CA ALA A 147 11.62 -15.65 -0.72
C ALA A 147 11.13 -15.45 0.71
N ALA A 148 12.00 -14.94 1.59
CA ALA A 148 11.66 -14.66 2.99
C ALA A 148 10.54 -13.61 3.09
N LEU A 149 10.62 -12.52 2.32
CA LEU A 149 9.58 -11.48 2.28
C LEU A 149 8.25 -12.04 1.78
N LEU A 150 8.26 -12.78 0.66
CA LEU A 150 7.05 -13.37 0.09
C LEU A 150 6.42 -14.41 1.02
N HIS A 151 7.24 -15.14 1.78
CA HIS A 151 6.79 -16.09 2.77
C HIS A 151 6.13 -15.39 3.96
N ALA A 152 6.77 -14.34 4.52
CA ALA A 152 6.21 -13.54 5.60
C ALA A 152 4.87 -12.89 5.24
N GLN A 153 4.66 -12.57 3.96
CA GLN A 153 3.39 -12.06 3.44
C GLN A 153 2.37 -13.15 3.06
N GLY A 154 2.70 -14.43 3.28
CA GLY A 154 1.83 -15.57 2.96
C GLY A 154 1.62 -15.81 1.46
N THR A 155 2.41 -15.18 0.60
CA THR A 155 2.33 -15.37 -0.87
C THR A 155 3.08 -16.62 -1.31
N LEU A 156 4.26 -16.87 -0.73
CA LEU A 156 5.04 -18.09 -0.98
C LEU A 156 4.85 -19.09 0.16
N LYS A 157 4.04 -20.13 -0.08
CA LYS A 157 3.66 -21.15 0.93
C LYS A 157 4.34 -22.51 0.73
N SER A 158 5.07 -22.71 -0.38
CA SER A 158 5.66 -24.02 -0.69
C SER A 158 6.82 -24.34 0.24
N ARG A 159 6.56 -25.20 1.24
CA ARG A 159 7.57 -25.62 2.23
C ARG A 159 8.75 -26.33 1.59
N GLU A 160 8.51 -27.14 0.57
CA GLU A 160 9.56 -27.86 -0.15
C GLU A 160 10.53 -26.87 -0.82
N ARG A 161 10.03 -25.90 -1.58
CA ARG A 161 10.86 -24.91 -2.27
C ARG A 161 11.65 -24.05 -1.29
N LEU A 162 11.00 -23.61 -0.21
CA LEU A 162 11.66 -22.85 0.86
C LEU A 162 12.74 -23.69 1.58
N GLY A 163 12.49 -24.99 1.79
CA GLY A 163 13.46 -25.92 2.37
C GLY A 163 14.68 -26.16 1.46
N GLN A 164 14.46 -26.34 0.15
CA GLN A 164 15.53 -26.47 -0.84
C GLN A 164 16.39 -25.20 -0.88
N LEU A 165 15.76 -24.02 -0.94
CA LEU A 165 16.45 -22.74 -0.94
C LEU A 165 17.25 -22.52 0.36
N LYS A 166 16.64 -22.80 1.51
CA LYS A 166 17.32 -22.74 2.82
C LYS A 166 18.56 -23.63 2.85
N ASN A 167 18.47 -24.87 2.36
CA ASN A 167 19.59 -25.80 2.36
C ASN A 167 20.71 -25.35 1.40
N ALA A 168 20.36 -24.79 0.23
CA ALA A 168 21.33 -24.20 -0.69
C ALA A 168 22.03 -22.98 -0.06
N ALA A 169 21.26 -22.11 0.58
CA ALA A 169 21.76 -20.91 1.26
C ALA A 169 22.69 -21.26 2.44
N LEU A 170 22.34 -22.24 3.27
CA LEU A 170 23.22 -22.72 4.35
C LEU A 170 24.55 -23.29 3.86
N ARG A 171 24.59 -23.84 2.63
CA ARG A 171 25.83 -24.38 2.05
C ARG A 171 26.74 -23.28 1.49
N LEU A 172 26.16 -22.28 0.85
CA LEU A 172 26.90 -21.30 0.03
C LEU A 172 27.05 -19.93 0.72
N ILE A 173 26.10 -19.54 1.57
CA ILE A 173 26.03 -18.25 2.26
C ILE A 173 25.51 -18.41 3.71
N PRO A 174 26.17 -19.24 4.55
CA PRO A 174 25.68 -19.59 5.90
C PRO A 174 25.53 -18.37 6.82
N ASP A 175 26.48 -17.43 6.75
CA ASP A 175 26.52 -16.27 7.65
C ASP A 175 25.70 -15.07 7.14
N TYR A 176 25.03 -15.22 5.99
CA TYR A 176 24.20 -14.14 5.44
C TYR A 176 22.94 -13.94 6.31
N PRO A 177 22.63 -12.71 6.76
CA PRO A 177 21.47 -12.45 7.63
C PRO A 177 20.15 -12.98 7.07
N GLY A 178 19.92 -12.88 5.76
CA GLY A 178 18.71 -13.43 5.13
C GLY A 178 18.61 -14.95 5.23
N THR A 179 19.76 -15.67 5.23
CA THR A 179 19.80 -17.13 5.43
C THR A 179 19.33 -17.49 6.84
N LEU A 180 19.84 -16.77 7.84
CA LEU A 180 19.44 -16.97 9.24
C LEU A 180 17.95 -16.67 9.44
N ALA A 181 17.46 -15.56 8.88
CA ALA A 181 16.06 -15.18 8.95
C ALA A 181 15.14 -16.23 8.30
N LEU A 182 15.54 -16.79 7.16
CA LEU A 182 14.79 -17.86 6.49
C LEU A 182 14.75 -19.15 7.31
N VAL A 183 15.86 -19.50 7.99
CA VAL A 183 15.91 -20.64 8.91
C VAL A 183 14.95 -20.45 10.08
N GLU A 184 14.97 -19.28 10.70
CA GLU A 184 14.11 -18.95 11.84
C GLU A 184 12.63 -18.95 11.44
N ALA A 185 12.29 -18.32 10.32
CA ALA A 185 10.92 -18.27 9.79
C ALA A 185 10.34 -19.68 9.56
N LEU A 186 11.15 -20.61 9.06
CA LEU A 186 10.73 -21.99 8.83
C LEU A 186 10.66 -22.83 10.11
N ARG A 187 11.46 -22.52 11.15
CA ARG A 187 11.41 -23.20 12.45
C ARG A 187 10.17 -22.81 13.27
N ASN A 188 9.82 -21.53 13.29
CA ASN A 188 8.73 -21.03 14.14
C ASN A 188 7.33 -21.51 13.70
N GLN A 189 7.18 -22.00 12.45
CA GLN A 189 5.94 -22.62 11.97
C GLN A 189 5.78 -24.09 12.37
N ASP A 190 6.85 -24.75 12.85
CA ASP A 190 6.78 -26.11 13.41
C ASP A 190 6.37 -26.10 14.89
N ALA A 191 6.29 -24.92 15.52
CA ALA A 191 5.97 -24.75 16.94
C ALA A 191 4.47 -24.51 17.23
N PHE A 192 3.62 -24.41 16.21
CA PHE A 192 2.16 -24.40 16.37
C PHE A 192 1.58 -25.70 15.76
N PRO A 193 1.07 -26.64 16.57
CA PRO A 193 0.35 -27.79 16.04
C PRO A 193 -0.96 -27.31 15.40
N ALA A 194 -1.42 -28.09 14.42
CA ALA A 194 -2.69 -27.91 13.75
C ALA A 194 -3.80 -27.53 14.74
N THR A 195 -4.41 -26.35 14.56
CA THR A 195 -5.70 -26.08 15.16
C THR A 195 -6.69 -27.02 14.50
N GLU A 196 -7.23 -27.88 15.35
CA GLU A 196 -8.21 -28.93 15.14
C GLU A 196 -9.33 -28.51 14.18
N GLU A 197 -9.62 -29.37 13.21
CA GLU A 197 -10.97 -29.47 12.64
C GLU A 197 -11.92 -29.80 13.80
N GLY A 198 -12.94 -28.97 14.00
CA GLY A 198 -13.92 -29.13 15.07
C GLY A 198 -15.28 -28.57 14.67
N ASP A 199 -16.15 -29.52 14.28
CA ASP A 199 -17.62 -29.53 14.12
C ASP A 199 -18.33 -28.53 13.18
#